data_AF-N8VF77-F1
#
_entry.id   AF-N8VF77-F1
#
_cell.length_a   1.000
_cell.length_b   1.000
_cell.length_c   1.000
_cell.angle_alpha   90.00
_cell.angle_beta   90.00
_cell.angle_gamma   90.00
#
_symmetry.space_group_name_H-M   'P 1'
#
loop_
_entity.id
_entity.type
_entity.pdbx_description
1 polymer ?
#
loop_
_entity_poly.entity_id
_entity_poly.type
_entity_poly.pdbx_seq_one_letter_code
_entity_poly.pdbx_strand_id
1 'polypeptide(L)'
;MFGFTLYRTDVMLKTDGFSFRQRLDMARKGLPWFFGRRGILTAKRSQYSDWFKKDFHPNQHPIIRQYDVWIDTLAKTNDPIAAGEAFWQAGL
;
A
#
# COMPACT_ATOMS: atom_id res chain seq x y z
N MET A 1 0.19 -2.83 -16.84
CA MET A 1 0.41 -2.06 -15.59
C MET A 1 1.79 -2.29 -15.00
N PHE A 2 2.15 -3.49 -14.52
CA PHE A 2 3.42 -3.70 -13.81
C PHE A 2 4.71 -3.48 -14.62
N GLY A 3 4.73 -3.83 -15.91
CA GLY A 3 5.92 -3.60 -16.75
C GLY A 3 6.31 -2.12 -16.83
N PHE A 4 5.31 -1.23 -16.97
CA PHE A 4 5.53 0.21 -16.98
C PHE A 4 6.05 0.73 -15.63
N THR A 5 5.48 0.26 -14.51
CA THR A 5 5.92 0.63 -13.16
C THR A 5 7.35 0.19 -12.90
N LEU A 6 7.69 -1.08 -13.16
CA LEU A 6 9.03 -1.63 -12.92
C LEU A 6 10.09 -0.96 -13.81
N TYR A 7 9.75 -0.68 -15.07
CA TYR A 7 10.62 0.08 -15.98
C TYR A 7 10.91 1.48 -15.43
N ARG A 8 9.87 2.21 -14.99
CA ARG A 8 10.05 3.54 -14.39
C ARG A 8 10.92 3.49 -13.14
N THR A 9 10.73 2.50 -12.27
CA THR A 9 11.59 2.31 -11.10
C THR A 9 13.04 2.09 -11.50
N ASP A 10 13.34 1.24 -12.50
CA ASP A 10 14.71 1.04 -12.96
C ASP A 10 15.33 2.33 -13.53
N VAL A 11 14.56 3.08 -14.33
CA VAL A 11 15.00 4.39 -14.86
C VAL A 11 15.30 5.37 -13.74
N MET A 12 14.42 5.50 -12.74
CA MET A 12 14.62 6.40 -11.61
C MET A 12 15.88 6.01 -10.81
N LEU A 13 16.04 4.73 -10.47
CA LEU A 13 17.23 4.25 -9.78
C LEU A 13 18.51 4.44 -10.61
N LYS A 14 18.44 4.35 -11.94
CA LYS A 14 19.57 4.66 -12.81
C LYS A 14 19.92 6.15 -12.73
N THR A 15 18.93 7.02 -12.76
CA THR A 15 19.12 8.48 -12.63
C THR A 15 19.70 8.85 -11.27
N ASP A 16 19.34 8.13 -10.20
CA ASP A 16 19.90 8.29 -8.85
C ASP A 16 21.36 7.79 -8.72
N GLY A 17 21.95 7.24 -9.80
CA GLY A 17 23.35 6.82 -9.85
C GLY A 17 23.61 5.36 -9.45
N PHE A 18 22.57 4.55 -9.22
CA PHE A 18 22.77 3.13 -8.92
C PHE A 18 23.27 2.38 -10.16
N SER A 19 24.31 1.56 -9.98
CA SER A 19 24.83 0.65 -11.00
C SER A 19 23.80 -0.43 -11.35
N PHE A 20 23.94 -1.04 -12.53
CA PHE A 20 23.05 -2.13 -12.97
C PHE A 20 22.96 -3.28 -11.94
N ARG A 21 24.10 -3.64 -11.33
CA ARG A 21 24.15 -4.70 -10.30
C ARG A 21 23.39 -4.33 -9.04
N GLN A 22 23.49 -3.08 -8.58
CA GLN A 22 22.74 -2.60 -7.41
C GLN A 22 21.24 -2.63 -7.67
N ARG A 23 20.80 -2.17 -8.85
CA ARG A 23 19.37 -2.19 -9.22
C ARG A 23 18.82 -3.61 -9.31
N LEU A 24 19.59 -4.54 -9.90
CA LEU A 24 19.19 -5.95 -9.97
C LEU A 24 19.09 -6.59 -8.57
N ASP A 25 20.03 -6.30 -7.67
CA ASP A 25 19.97 -6.79 -6.29
C ASP A 25 18.78 -6.20 -5.51
N MET A 26 18.48 -4.91 -5.71
CA MET A 26 17.27 -4.28 -5.15
C MET A 26 15.99 -4.94 -5.68
N ALA A 27 15.89 -5.17 -6.99
CA ALA A 27 14.74 -5.85 -7.59
C ALA A 27 14.60 -7.27 -7.03
N ARG A 28 15.70 -8.03 -6.93
CA ARG A 28 15.72 -9.37 -6.34
C ARG A 28 15.23 -9.40 -4.89
N LYS A 29 15.60 -8.39 -4.09
CA LYS A 29 15.16 -8.25 -2.69
C LYS A 29 13.71 -7.77 -2.57
N GLY A 30 13.27 -6.86 -3.45
CA GLY A 30 11.96 -6.22 -3.39
C GLY A 30 10.82 -7.03 -4.02
N LEU A 31 11.07 -7.77 -5.10
CA LEU A 31 10.03 -8.53 -5.80
C LEU A 31 9.32 -9.57 -4.91
N PRO A 32 10.00 -10.33 -4.03
CA PRO A 32 9.32 -11.23 -3.10
C PRO A 32 8.41 -10.50 -2.10
N TRP A 33 8.79 -9.30 -1.64
CA TRP A 33 7.93 -8.48 -0.79
C TRP A 33 6.70 -7.96 -1.53
N PHE A 34 6.80 -7.74 -2.84
CA PHE A 34 5.70 -7.24 -3.65
C PHE A 34 4.75 -8.35 -4.16
N PHE A 35 5.32 -9.41 -4.77
CA PHE A 35 4.59 -10.50 -5.45
C PHE A 35 4.72 -11.87 -4.79
N GLY A 36 5.58 -12.03 -3.77
CA GLY A 36 5.77 -13.33 -3.12
C GLY A 36 4.49 -13.85 -2.45
N ARG A 37 4.54 -15.08 -1.92
CA ARG A 37 3.38 -15.73 -1.28
C ARG A 37 2.80 -14.92 -0.11
N ARG A 38 3.64 -14.15 0.59
CA ARG A 38 3.27 -13.20 1.65
C ARG A 38 3.50 -11.74 1.22
N GLY A 39 3.59 -11.48 -0.08
CA GLY A 39 3.80 -10.15 -0.62
C GLY A 39 2.53 -9.31 -0.59
N ILE A 40 2.68 -7.99 -0.66
CA ILE A 40 1.56 -7.05 -0.53
C ILE A 40 0.45 -7.31 -1.55
N LEU A 41 0.79 -7.46 -2.83
CA LEU A 41 -0.24 -7.68 -3.85
C LEU A 41 -0.92 -9.03 -3.70
N THR A 42 -0.19 -10.05 -3.25
CA THR A 42 -0.75 -11.36 -2.95
C THR A 42 -1.73 -11.29 -1.79
N ALA A 43 -1.39 -10.58 -0.71
CA ALA A 43 -2.29 -10.37 0.42
C ALA A 43 -3.57 -9.59 0.03
N LYS A 44 -3.47 -8.70 -0.97
CA LYS A 44 -4.57 -7.87 -1.46
C LYS A 44 -5.33 -8.47 -2.65
N ARG A 45 -4.93 -9.67 -3.14
CA ARG A 45 -5.46 -10.27 -4.37
C ARG A 45 -6.99 -10.37 -4.37
N SER A 46 -7.60 -10.82 -3.26
CA SER A 46 -9.06 -10.96 -3.18
C SER A 46 -9.78 -9.63 -3.42
N GLN A 47 -9.32 -8.58 -2.73
CA GLN A 47 -9.90 -7.24 -2.85
C GLN A 47 -9.77 -6.70 -4.27
N TYR A 48 -8.62 -6.89 -4.93
CA TYR A 48 -8.48 -6.53 -6.34
C TYR A 48 -9.37 -7.36 -7.26
N SER A 49 -9.56 -8.65 -6.98
CA SER A 49 -10.41 -9.50 -7.81
C SER A 49 -11.90 -9.15 -7.73
N ASP A 50 -12.34 -8.52 -6.64
CA ASP A 50 -13.73 -8.12 -6.48
C ASP A 50 -14.17 -7.08 -7.53
N TRP A 51 -13.24 -6.24 -8.02
CA TRP A 51 -13.50 -5.26 -9.08
C TRP A 51 -13.94 -5.87 -10.42
N PHE A 52 -13.74 -7.17 -10.63
CA PHE A 52 -14.21 -7.85 -11.83
C PHE A 52 -15.61 -8.44 -11.69
N LYS A 53 -16.22 -8.38 -10.49
CA LYS A 53 -17.61 -8.81 -10.28
C LYS A 53 -18.56 -7.72 -10.78
N LYS A 54 -19.66 -8.13 -11.42
CA LYS A 54 -20.64 -7.23 -12.05
C LYS A 54 -21.36 -6.32 -11.05
N ASP A 55 -21.56 -6.81 -9.83
CA ASP A 55 -22.32 -6.20 -8.75
C ASP A 55 -21.43 -5.59 -7.65
N PHE A 56 -20.12 -5.51 -7.90
CA PHE A 56 -19.19 -4.96 -6.92
C PHE A 56 -19.21 -3.44 -6.87
N HIS A 57 -19.22 -2.90 -5.65
CA HIS A 57 -19.02 -1.49 -5.37
C HIS A 57 -17.98 -1.34 -4.24
N PRO A 58 -17.03 -0.38 -4.31
CA PRO A 58 -15.94 -0.25 -3.32
C PRO A 58 -16.38 -0.17 -1.86
N ASN A 59 -17.55 0.42 -1.59
CA ASN A 59 -18.14 0.51 -0.25
C ASN A 59 -18.51 -0.85 0.37
N GLN A 60 -18.48 -1.95 -0.42
CA GLN A 60 -18.66 -3.31 0.10
C GLN A 60 -17.40 -3.82 0.80
N HIS A 61 -16.22 -3.22 0.56
CA HIS A 61 -15.04 -3.50 1.36
C HIS A 61 -15.15 -2.82 2.73
N PRO A 62 -14.75 -3.50 3.81
CA PRO A 62 -14.79 -2.90 5.14
C PRO A 62 -13.89 -1.66 5.19
N ILE A 63 -14.38 -0.64 5.88
CA ILE A 63 -13.55 0.51 6.26
C ILE A 63 -12.39 0.01 7.13
N ILE A 64 -11.25 0.70 7.07
CA ILE A 64 -10.11 0.39 7.93
C ILE A 64 -10.53 0.36 9.40
N ARG A 65 -10.15 -0.71 10.11
CA ARG A 65 -10.66 -1.06 11.45
C ARG A 65 -10.59 0.10 12.45
N GLN A 66 -9.53 0.90 12.40
CA GLN A 66 -9.28 1.99 13.33
C GLN A 66 -9.85 3.35 12.90
N TYR A 67 -10.69 3.41 11.85
CA TYR A 67 -11.26 4.68 11.39
C TYR A 67 -12.05 5.42 12.48
N ASP A 68 -12.80 4.68 13.29
CA ASP A 68 -13.58 5.27 14.40
C ASP A 68 -12.69 5.97 15.43
N VAL A 69 -11.45 5.48 15.64
CA VAL A 69 -10.47 6.13 16.52
C VAL A 69 -10.12 7.53 16.02
N TRP A 70 -9.98 7.69 14.71
CA TRP A 70 -9.70 8.99 14.10
C TRP A 70 -10.87 9.95 14.31
N ILE A 71 -12.10 9.48 14.03
CA ILE A 71 -13.33 10.27 14.16
C ILE A 71 -13.55 10.72 15.61
N ASP A 72 -13.43 9.79 16.55
CA ASP A 72 -13.61 10.07 17.97
C ASP A 72 -12.57 11.04 18.50
N THR A 73 -11.31 10.90 18.06
CA THR A 73 -10.23 11.79 18.48
C THR A 73 -10.46 13.19 17.93
N LEU A 74 -10.78 13.30 16.63
CA LEU A 74 -11.08 14.59 16.01
C LEU A 74 -12.27 15.28 16.68
N ALA A 75 -13.34 14.56 16.99
CA ALA A 75 -14.51 15.12 17.67
C ALA A 75 -14.19 15.64 19.08
N LYS A 76 -13.25 14.99 19.79
CA LYS A 76 -12.84 15.36 21.15
C LYS A 76 -11.85 16.52 21.19
N THR A 77 -10.89 16.55 20.27
CA THR A 77 -9.76 17.50 20.30
C THR A 77 -9.93 18.66 19.32
N ASN A 78 -10.76 18.48 18.29
CA ASN A 78 -10.80 19.33 17.09
C ASN A 78 -9.41 19.52 16.44
N ASP A 79 -8.52 18.55 16.62
CA ASP A 79 -7.15 18.55 16.09
C ASP A 79 -6.93 17.33 15.17
N PRO A 80 -6.77 17.55 13.85
CA PRO A 80 -6.57 16.46 12.88
C PRO A 80 -5.20 15.79 12.99
N ILE A 81 -4.18 16.45 13.54
CA ILE A 81 -2.85 15.85 13.74
C ILE A 81 -2.93 14.81 14.86
N ALA A 82 -3.51 15.20 16.00
CA ALA A 82 -3.74 14.28 17.11
C ALA A 82 -4.59 13.07 16.71
N ALA A 83 -5.63 13.29 15.89
CA ALA A 83 -6.45 12.21 15.34
C ALA A 83 -5.65 11.26 14.44
N GLY A 84 -4.77 11.79 13.58
CA GLY A 84 -3.88 11.02 12.72
C GLY A 84 -2.90 10.15 13.50
N GLU A 85 -2.31 10.69 14.56
CA GLU A 85 -1.42 9.95 15.45
C GLU A 85 -2.15 8.83 16.17
N ALA A 86 -3.31 9.12 16.76
CA ALA A 86 -4.14 8.12 17.43
C ALA A 86 -4.56 6.98 16.48
N PHE A 87 -4.95 7.32 15.25
CA PHE A 87 -5.25 6.35 14.20
C PHE A 87 -4.06 5.45 13.87
N TRP A 88 -2.86 6.02 13.73
CA TRP A 88 -1.65 5.24 13.43
C TRP A 88 -1.29 4.28 14.55
N GLN A 89 -1.33 4.75 15.81
CA GLN A 89 -1.05 3.92 16.99
C GLN A 89 -2.08 2.81 17.19
N ALA A 90 -3.32 3.00 16.72
CA ALA A 90 -4.35 1.99 16.78
C ALA A 90 -4.23 0.90 15.69
N GLY A 91 -3.23 0.97 14.79
CA GLY A 91 -2.96 -0.05 13.76
C GLY A 91 -2.40 -1.37 14.33
N LEU A 92 -2.64 -2.50 13.63
CA LEU A 92 -2.06 -3.82 13.93
C LEU A 92 -0.84 -4.09 13.05
#